data_AF-A0A7J9B335-F1
#
_entry.id   AF-A0A7J9B335-F1
#
_cell.length_a   1.000
_cell.length_b   1.000
_cell.length_c   1.000
_cell.angle_alpha   90.00
_cell.angle_beta   90.00
_cell.angle_gamma   90.00
#
_symmetry.space_group_name_H-M   'P 1'
#
loop_
_entity.id
_entity.type
_entity.pdbx_description
1 polymer ?
#
loop_
_entity_poly.entity_id
_entity_poly.type
_entity_poly.pdbx_seq_one_letter_code
_entity_poly.pdbx_strand_id
1 'polypeptide(L)' 'MKFNLDGAWKFGAKKAGLGGVLRDYERLVRGLFYGSILTSSLVEAISVALQLFSSYPWLGSV' A
#
# COMPACT_ATOMS: atom_id res chain seq x y z
N MET A 1 -3.22 2.50 -15.66
CA MET A 1 -2.53 1.84 -14.54
C MET A 1 -3.56 1.19 -13.63
N LYS A 2 -3.20 0.16 -12.87
CA LYS A 2 -4.06 -0.53 -11.91
C LYS A 2 -3.41 -0.54 -10.53
N PHE A 3 -4.18 -0.16 -9.53
CA PHE A 3 -3.78 -0.11 -8.13
C PHE A 3 -4.36 -1.29 -7.37
N ASN A 4 -3.51 -2.08 -6.75
CA ASN A 4 -3.91 -3.20 -5.91
C ASN A 4 -3.36 -2.96 -4.50
N LEU A 5 -4.26 -2.93 -3.52
CA LEU A 5 -3.98 -2.68 -2.11
C LEU A 5 -4.61 -3.81 -1.30
N ASP A 6 -3.90 -4.26 -0.27
CA ASP A 6 -4.44 -5.12 0.76
C ASP A 6 -4.05 -4.57 2.15
N GLY A 7 -4.92 -4.83 3.13
CA GLY A 7 -4.76 -4.36 4.50
C GLY A 7 -4.86 -5.54 5.46
N ALA A 8 -3.94 -5.61 6.42
CA ALA A 8 -3.92 -6.64 7.45
C ALA A 8 -4.07 -6.02 8.84
N TRP A 9 -4.89 -6.64 9.69
CA TRP A 9 -5.09 -6.24 11.08
C TRP A 9 -4.74 -7.38 12.04
N LYS A 10 -3.89 -7.09 13.02
CA LYS A 10 -3.53 -8.02 14.09
C LYS A 10 -4.21 -7.60 15.40
N PHE A 11 -5.37 -8.20 15.69
CA PHE A 11 -6.19 -7.91 16.87
C PHE A 11 -5.40 -7.92 18.19
N GLY A 12 -4.62 -8.97 18.45
CA GLY A 12 -3.88 -9.11 19.72
C GLY A 12 -2.75 -8.11 19.93
N ALA A 13 -2.22 -7.52 18.84
CA ALA A 13 -1.15 -6.52 18.92
C ALA A 13 -1.66 -5.09 18.72
N LYS A 14 -2.95 -4.89 18.40
CA LYS A 14 -3.53 -3.62 17.95
C LYS A 14 -2.68 -2.96 16.86
N LYS A 15 -2.15 -3.77 15.94
CA LYS A 15 -1.31 -3.31 14.82
C LYS A 15 -2.03 -3.54 13.52
N ALA A 16 -1.90 -2.58 12.62
CA ALA A 16 -2.41 -2.66 11.27
C ALA A 16 -1.29 -2.34 10.29
N GLY A 17 -1.31 -3.04 9.16
CA GLY A 17 -0.42 -2.79 8.06
C GLY A 17 -1.19 -2.76 6.76
N LEU A 18 -0.57 -2.15 5.75
CA LEU A 18 -1.01 -2.21 4.37
C LEU A 18 0.15 -2.59 3.48
N GLY A 19 -0.18 -3.17 2.34
CA GLY A 19 0.75 -3.42 1.26
C GLY A 19 0.04 -3.36 -0.08
N GLY A 20 0.80 -3.13 -1.14
CA GLY A 20 0.22 -3.18 -2.47
C GLY A 20 1.21 -3.00 -3.61
N VAL A 21 0.65 -3.05 -4.81
CA VAL A 21 1.38 -2.96 -6.08
C VAL A 21 0.65 -2.05 -7.06
N LEU A 22 1.42 -1.23 -7.76
CA LEU A 22 0.98 -0.52 -8.96
C LEU A 22 1.40 -1.30 -10.19
N ARG A 23 0.46 -1.59 -11.07
CA ARG A 23 0.71 -2.24 -12.35
C ARG A 23 0.35 -1.34 -13.51
N ASP A 24 1.06 -1.46 -14.62
CA ASP A 24 0.62 -0.83 -15.86
C ASP A 24 -0.48 -1.65 -16.56
N TYR A 25 -0.85 -1.23 -17.78
CA TYR A 25 -1.88 -1.91 -18.57
C TYR A 25 -1.42 -3.27 -19.12
N GLU A 26 -0.10 -3.51 -19.19
CA GLU A 26 0.52 -4.78 -19.57
C GLU A 26 0.69 -5.73 -18.36
N ARG A 27 0.20 -5.32 -17.19
CA ARG A 27 0.28 -6.04 -15.90
C ARG A 27 1.70 -6.10 -15.30
N LEU A 28 2.65 -5.33 -15.82
CA LEU A 28 3.99 -5.22 -15.24
C LEU A 28 3.93 -4.42 -13.95
N VAL A 29 4.64 -4.89 -12.91
CA VAL A 29 4.76 -4.18 -11.63
C VAL A 29 5.65 -2.95 -11.83
N ARG A 30 5.10 -1.78 -11.56
CA ARG A 30 5.79 -0.49 -11.65
C ARG A 30 6.23 0.04 -10.28
N GLY A 31 5.59 -0.42 -9.21
CA GLY A 31 5.97 -0.08 -7.85
C GLY A 31 5.33 -0.99 -6.82
N LEU A 32 6.02 -1.15 -5.69
CA LEU A 32 5.58 -1.85 -4.49
C LEU A 32 5.53 -0.82 -3.35
N PHE A 33 4.64 -0.99 -2.39
CA PHE A 33 4.62 -0.18 -1.18
C PHE A 33 4.09 -1.00 -0.03
N TYR A 34 4.52 -0.66 1.17
CA TYR A 34 4.01 -1.22 2.41
C TYR A 34 4.13 -0.17 3.50
N GLY A 35 3.27 -0.25 4.51
CA GLY A 35 3.24 0.71 5.59
C GLY A 35 2.45 0.21 6.78
N SER A 36 2.59 0.91 7.90
CA SER A 36 1.72 0.73 9.06
C SER A 36 0.58 1.73 8.98
N ILE A 37 -0.61 1.31 9.39
CA ILE A 37 -1.78 2.19 9.58
C ILE A 37 -2.25 2.11 11.02
N LEU A 38 -2.99 3.11 11.45
CA LEU A 38 -3.49 3.21 12.82
C LEU A 38 -4.77 2.39 13.00
N THR A 39 -5.58 2.29 11.94
CA THR A 39 -6.88 1.59 11.97
C THR A 39 -7.03 0.62 10.80
N SER A 40 -7.97 -0.32 10.88
CA SER A 40 -8.36 -1.17 9.74
C SER A 40 -9.26 -0.44 8.73
N SER A 41 -9.22 0.89 8.69
CA SER A 41 -10.06 1.70 7.80
C SER A 41 -9.54 1.65 6.38
N LEU A 42 -10.42 1.30 5.43
CA LEU A 42 -10.12 1.33 4.01
C LEU A 42 -9.70 2.72 3.53
N VAL A 43 -10.33 3.78 4.07
CA VAL A 43 -10.04 5.16 3.69
C VAL A 43 -8.64 5.57 4.11
N GLU A 44 -8.22 5.17 5.32
CA GLU A 44 -6.86 5.41 5.81
C GLU A 44 -5.84 4.65 4.93
N ALA A 45 -6.10 3.38 4.65
CA ALA A 45 -5.22 2.56 3.83
C ALA A 45 -5.02 3.13 2.41
N ILE A 46 -6.09 3.60 1.76
CA ILE A 46 -6.00 4.25 0.45
C ILE A 46 -5.21 5.56 0.54
N SER A 47 -5.45 6.38 1.56
CA SER A 47 -4.79 7.68 1.72
C SER A 47 -3.29 7.54 1.92
N VAL A 48 -2.87 6.64 2.81
CA VAL A 48 -1.45 6.35 3.06
C VAL A 48 -0.80 5.74 1.82
N ALA A 49 -1.48 4.82 1.14
CA ALA A 49 -0.96 4.21 -0.07
C ALA A 49 -0.72 5.24 -1.19
N LEU A 50 -1.66 6.16 -1.42
CA LEU A 50 -1.50 7.25 -2.39
C LEU A 50 -0.34 8.19 -2.03
N GLN A 51 -0.18 8.52 -0.74
CA GLN A 51 0.96 9.32 -0.26
C GLN A 51 2.30 8.62 -0.46
N LEU A 52 2.37 7.31 -0.19
CA LEU A 52 3.58 6.53 -0.40
C LEU A 52 3.99 6.52 -1.88
N PHE A 53 3.02 6.39 -2.79
CA PHE A 53 3.30 6.46 -4.22
C PHE A 53 3.68 7.84 -4.73
N SER A 54 3.02 8.91 -4.26
CA SER A 54 3.38 10.26 -4.70
C SER A 54 4.76 10.67 -4.21
N SER A 55 5.17 10.15 -3.05
CA SER A 55 6.49 10.41 -2.45
C SER A 55 7.59 9.57 -3.10
N TYR A 56 7.28 8.34 -3.50
CA TYR A 56 8.23 7.44 -4.13
C TYR A 56 7.58 6.69 -5.31
N PRO A 57 7.51 7.32 -6.50
CA PRO A 57 6.92 6.68 -7.67
C PRO A 57 7.64 5.40 -8.14
N TRP A 58 8.77 5.03 -7.50
CA TRP A 58 9.67 3.96 -7.94
C TRP A 58 10.22 3.06 -6.83
N LEU A 59 9.89 3.23 -5.53
CA LEU A 59 10.53 2.40 -4.48
C LEU A 59 9.96 0.98 -4.43
N GLY A 60 10.39 0.16 -5.38
CA GLY A 60 10.86 -1.19 -5.09
C GLY A 60 12.39 -1.19 -5.06
N SER A 61 13.00 -0.73 -3.97
CA SER A 61 14.40 -0.98 -3.58
C SER A 61 14.56 -0.38 -2.18
N VAL A 62 14.84 -1.10 -1.10
CA VAL A 62 15.83 -2.17 -0.88
C VAL A 62 15.23 -3.28 -0.02
#